data_AF-A0A962UA65-F1
#
_entry.id   AF-A0A962UA65-F1
#
_cell.length_a   1.000
_cell.length_b   1.000
_cell.length_c   1.000
_cell.angle_alpha   90.00
_cell.angle_beta   90.00
_cell.angle_gamma   90.00
#
_symmetry.space_group_name_H-M   'P 1'
#
loop_
_entity.id
_entity.type
_entity.pdbx_description
1 polymer ?
#
loop_
_entity_poly.entity_id
_entity_poly.type
_entity_poly.pdbx_seq_one_letter_code
_entity_poly.pdbx_strand_id
1 'polypeptide(L)'
;MAMPLPDEHQLEALKSRALRGKDLVLLRQWLGLNIADCCYLLGMPLIRWHYYQKRPESLIQDAGVAMLARALLTHPEVHYLPRFPTPAEMLPAYRRALAQSNRELADPDTALGLLLGRDRTSVKRWLDGTGQRQTPPPVSRLLGALQILLLHHGVSGFEALVDRAAFEAAARGFDLHSPAMTTWARRAPYRPRQPRATRPGRQPRAPRPEPDAAENETDTAPDTDPTDPTQTSTRAVGRPRQ
;
A
#
# COMPACT_ATOMS: atom_id res chain seq x y z
N MET A 1 3.94 -3.53 16.64
CA MET A 1 2.79 -4.25 17.21
C MET A 1 2.34 -5.27 16.18
N ALA A 2 2.36 -6.56 16.53
CA ALA A 2 1.72 -7.59 15.71
C ALA A 2 0.22 -7.27 15.65
N MET A 3 -0.31 -7.14 14.44
CA MET A 3 -1.74 -6.93 14.25
C MET A 3 -2.42 -8.27 14.50
N PRO A 4 -3.55 -8.32 15.24
CA PRO A 4 -4.25 -9.58 15.48
C PRO A 4 -4.65 -10.19 14.13
N LEU A 5 -4.51 -11.51 14.04
CA LEU A 5 -5.03 -12.27 12.90
C LEU A 5 -6.57 -12.10 12.85
N PRO A 6 -7.17 -12.11 11.65
CA PRO A 6 -8.62 -12.26 11.45
C PRO A 6 -9.19 -13.37 12.35
N ASP A 7 -10.33 -13.09 12.96
CA ASP A 7 -11.11 -14.13 13.65
C ASP A 7 -11.89 -15.00 12.64
N GLU A 8 -12.27 -16.20 13.05
CA GLU A 8 -12.98 -17.17 12.19
C GLU A 8 -14.35 -16.62 11.72
N HIS A 9 -15.02 -15.83 12.57
CA HIS A 9 -16.29 -15.19 12.25
C HIS A 9 -16.17 -14.15 11.11
N GLN A 10 -15.08 -13.38 11.06
CA GLN A 10 -14.78 -12.44 10.00
C GLN A 10 -14.58 -13.17 8.67
N LEU A 11 -13.91 -14.33 8.69
CA LEU A 11 -13.71 -15.15 7.50
C LEU A 11 -15.01 -15.78 6.99
N GLU A 12 -15.88 -16.26 7.89
CA GLU A 12 -17.20 -16.80 7.50
C GLU A 12 -18.12 -15.72 6.91
N ALA A 13 -18.15 -14.52 7.51
CA ALA A 13 -18.95 -13.40 7.01
C ALA A 13 -18.54 -12.93 5.62
N LEU A 14 -17.33 -13.26 5.15
CA LEU A 14 -16.87 -12.94 3.79
C LEU A 14 -17.36 -13.94 2.74
N LYS A 15 -17.72 -15.17 3.13
CA LYS A 15 -18.14 -16.20 2.17
C LYS A 15 -19.50 -15.88 1.55
N SER A 16 -20.34 -15.14 2.25
CA SER A 16 -21.72 -14.85 1.85
C SER A 16 -21.92 -13.52 1.11
N ARG A 17 -20.85 -12.77 0.81
CA ARG A 17 -20.97 -11.47 0.14
C ARG A 17 -19.79 -11.12 -0.79
N ALA A 18 -20.06 -10.20 -1.71
CA ALA A 18 -19.01 -9.56 -2.50
C ALA A 18 -18.05 -8.74 -1.64
N LEU A 19 -16.80 -8.61 -2.11
CA LEU A 19 -15.75 -7.91 -1.39
C LEU A 19 -15.84 -6.40 -1.50
N ARG A 20 -15.49 -5.77 -0.39
CA ARG A 20 -15.52 -4.33 -0.14
C ARG A 20 -14.13 -3.82 0.19
N GLY A 21 -13.95 -2.51 0.13
CA GLY A 21 -12.66 -1.86 0.40
C GLY A 21 -12.01 -2.24 1.75
N LYS A 22 -12.81 -2.45 2.80
CA LYS A 22 -12.31 -2.88 4.12
C LYS A 22 -11.68 -4.27 4.12
N ASP A 23 -12.11 -5.15 3.22
CA ASP A 23 -11.63 -6.54 3.17
C ASP A 23 -10.17 -6.61 2.68
N LEU A 24 -9.70 -5.58 1.98
CA LEU A 24 -8.29 -5.44 1.60
C LEU A 24 -7.39 -5.25 2.84
N VAL A 25 -7.89 -4.56 3.87
CA VAL A 25 -7.17 -4.40 5.13
C VAL A 25 -7.06 -5.73 5.85
N LEU A 26 -8.14 -6.51 5.85
CA LEU A 26 -8.16 -7.86 6.41
C LEU A 26 -7.17 -8.78 5.68
N LEU A 27 -7.21 -8.81 4.34
CA LEU A 27 -6.27 -9.58 3.53
C LEU A 27 -4.81 -9.23 3.85
N ARG A 28 -4.50 -7.93 3.95
CA ARG A 28 -3.15 -7.47 4.29
C ARG A 28 -2.72 -8.01 5.66
N GLN A 29 -3.59 -7.95 6.66
CA GLN A 29 -3.30 -8.46 8.01
C GLN A 29 -3.10 -9.97 7.99
N TRP A 30 -3.98 -10.68 7.29
CA TRP A 30 -3.95 -12.14 7.15
C TRP A 30 -2.63 -12.64 6.57
N LEU A 31 -2.13 -11.96 5.54
CA LEU A 31 -0.86 -12.31 4.90
C LEU A 31 0.36 -11.66 5.57
N GLY A 32 0.17 -10.86 6.62
CA GLY A 32 1.27 -10.14 7.28
C GLY A 32 2.01 -9.14 6.38
N LEU A 33 1.37 -8.67 5.30
CA LEU A 33 2.02 -7.84 4.27
C LEU A 33 1.97 -6.35 4.62
N ASN A 34 2.92 -5.59 4.08
CA ASN A 34 2.76 -4.14 3.99
C ASN A 34 1.83 -3.78 2.80
N ILE A 35 1.38 -2.52 2.74
CA ILE A 35 0.44 -2.07 1.70
C ILE A 35 1.04 -2.24 0.30
N ALA A 36 2.32 -1.94 0.12
CA ALA A 36 2.95 -2.00 -1.21
C ALA A 36 3.04 -3.43 -1.73
N ASP A 37 3.36 -4.40 -0.86
CA ASP A 37 3.42 -5.80 -1.24
C ASP A 37 2.03 -6.39 -1.45
N CYS A 38 1.02 -5.99 -0.67
CA CYS A 38 -0.37 -6.36 -0.94
C CYS A 38 -0.86 -5.78 -2.29
N CYS A 39 -0.50 -4.53 -2.61
CA CYS A 39 -0.77 -3.92 -3.91
C CYS A 39 -0.08 -4.68 -5.06
N TYR A 40 1.18 -5.07 -4.88
CA TYR A 40 1.92 -5.89 -5.84
C TYR A 40 1.24 -7.25 -6.07
N LEU A 41 0.89 -7.95 -4.99
CA LEU A 41 0.21 -9.25 -5.04
C LEU A 41 -1.13 -9.18 -5.78
N LEU A 42 -1.86 -8.08 -5.62
CA LEU A 42 -3.16 -7.85 -6.27
C LEU A 42 -3.06 -7.24 -7.68
N GLY A 43 -1.86 -6.92 -8.18
CA GLY A 43 -1.70 -6.19 -9.44
C GLY A 43 -2.37 -4.81 -9.44
N MET A 44 -2.50 -4.18 -8.27
CA MET A 44 -3.29 -2.97 -8.07
C MET A 44 -2.40 -1.76 -7.75
N PRO A 45 -2.61 -0.58 -8.38
CA PRO A 45 -1.85 0.62 -8.03
C PRO A 45 -2.23 1.18 -6.66
N LEU A 46 -1.27 1.80 -5.96
CA LEU A 46 -1.45 2.37 -4.62
C LEU A 46 -2.59 3.41 -4.53
N ILE A 47 -2.83 4.16 -5.61
CA ILE A 47 -3.94 5.13 -5.64
C ILE A 47 -5.31 4.44 -5.50
N ARG A 48 -5.46 3.22 -6.06
CA ARG A 48 -6.69 2.43 -5.96
C ARG A 48 -6.86 1.83 -4.57
N TRP A 49 -5.77 1.43 -3.92
CA TRP A 49 -5.78 1.08 -2.49
C TRP A 49 -6.34 2.23 -1.64
N HIS A 50 -5.81 3.45 -1.81
CA HIS A 50 -6.29 4.62 -1.06
C HIS A 50 -7.72 5.01 -1.41
N TYR A 51 -8.16 4.79 -2.65
CA TYR A 51 -9.56 4.97 -3.04
C TYR A 51 -10.51 4.11 -2.18
N TYR A 52 -10.16 2.83 -1.97
CA TYR A 52 -10.93 1.90 -1.16
C TYR A 52 -10.82 2.16 0.34
N GLN A 53 -9.66 2.63 0.83
CA GLN A 53 -9.53 3.03 2.24
C GLN A 53 -10.45 4.21 2.61
N LYS A 54 -10.71 5.11 1.66
CA LYS A 54 -11.66 6.22 1.84
C LYS A 54 -13.12 5.77 1.68
N ARG A 55 -13.36 4.57 1.16
CA ARG A 55 -14.68 4.01 0.84
C ARG A 55 -14.74 2.54 1.28
N PRO A 56 -14.59 2.26 2.58
CA PRO A 56 -14.41 0.91 3.09
C PRO A 56 -15.60 -0.01 2.78
N GLU A 57 -16.81 0.54 2.67
CA GLU A 57 -18.03 -0.22 2.38
C GLU A 57 -18.34 -0.36 0.88
N SER A 58 -17.63 0.36 0.01
CA SER A 58 -17.84 0.22 -1.44
C SER A 58 -17.27 -1.09 -1.94
N LEU A 59 -17.98 -1.70 -2.90
CA LEU A 59 -17.51 -2.89 -3.60
C LEU A 59 -16.16 -2.63 -4.29
N ILE A 60 -15.33 -3.67 -4.32
CA ILE A 60 -14.15 -3.69 -5.19
C ILE A 60 -14.65 -3.76 -6.63
N GLN A 61 -14.45 -2.68 -7.37
CA GLN A 61 -14.99 -2.52 -8.74
C GLN A 61 -14.26 -3.38 -9.77
N ASP A 62 -12.99 -3.70 -9.51
CA ASP A 62 -12.20 -4.57 -10.36
C ASP A 62 -12.45 -6.03 -10.00
N ALA A 63 -13.17 -6.75 -10.87
CA ALA A 63 -13.56 -8.14 -10.63
C ALA A 63 -12.35 -9.08 -10.48
N GLY A 64 -11.27 -8.84 -11.23
CA GLY A 64 -10.05 -9.64 -11.12
C GLY A 64 -9.38 -9.47 -9.76
N VAL A 65 -9.28 -8.22 -9.28
CA VAL A 65 -8.77 -7.93 -7.92
C VAL A 65 -9.68 -8.54 -6.86
N ALA A 66 -11.00 -8.46 -7.02
CA ALA A 66 -11.94 -9.03 -6.06
C ALA A 66 -11.83 -10.56 -5.98
N MET A 67 -11.75 -11.25 -7.12
CA MET A 67 -11.60 -12.71 -7.18
C MET A 67 -10.25 -13.17 -6.62
N LEU A 68 -9.15 -12.47 -6.94
CA LEU A 68 -7.84 -12.79 -6.40
C LEU A 68 -7.77 -12.55 -4.89
N ALA A 69 -8.31 -11.43 -4.41
CA ALA A 69 -8.40 -11.15 -2.97
C ALA A 69 -9.26 -12.19 -2.24
N ARG A 70 -10.33 -12.70 -2.86
CA ARG A 70 -11.12 -13.80 -2.33
C ARG A 70 -10.29 -15.06 -2.20
N ALA A 71 -9.63 -15.48 -3.28
CA ALA A 71 -8.81 -16.67 -3.29
C ALA A 71 -7.75 -16.63 -2.19
N LEU A 72 -7.05 -15.50 -2.02
CA LEU A 72 -6.02 -15.33 -0.99
C LEU A 72 -6.55 -15.26 0.45
N LEU A 73 -7.79 -14.79 0.65
CA LEU A 73 -8.45 -14.82 1.96
C LEU A 73 -8.89 -16.23 2.35
N THR A 74 -9.28 -17.04 1.37
CA THR A 74 -9.71 -18.44 1.60
C THR A 74 -8.53 -19.40 1.65
N HIS A 75 -7.50 -19.15 0.84
CA HIS A 75 -6.31 -19.98 0.65
C HIS A 75 -5.05 -19.12 0.76
N PRO A 76 -4.66 -18.64 1.96
CA PRO A 76 -3.48 -17.79 2.11
C PRO A 76 -2.20 -18.45 1.60
N GLU A 77 -2.09 -19.78 1.71
CA GLU A 77 -0.93 -20.57 1.28
C GLU A 77 -0.60 -20.45 -0.21
N VAL A 78 -1.55 -20.01 -1.04
CA VAL A 78 -1.33 -19.86 -2.50
C VAL A 78 -0.68 -18.53 -2.87
N HIS A 79 -0.38 -17.66 -1.88
CA HIS A 79 0.30 -16.40 -2.18
C HIS A 79 1.70 -16.67 -2.74
N TYR A 80 2.07 -15.96 -3.81
CA TYR A 80 3.34 -16.18 -4.51
C TYR A 80 4.42 -15.16 -4.17
N LEU A 81 4.19 -14.32 -3.14
CA LEU A 81 5.22 -13.41 -2.64
C LEU A 81 6.30 -14.19 -1.87
N PRO A 82 7.59 -14.04 -2.22
CA PRO A 82 8.68 -14.61 -1.44
C PRO A 82 8.68 -14.06 -0.02
N ARG A 83 8.99 -14.93 0.95
CA ARG A 83 9.34 -14.48 2.29
C ARG A 83 10.72 -13.81 2.23
N PHE A 84 10.74 -12.49 2.29
CA PHE A 84 11.99 -11.74 2.35
C PHE A 84 12.64 -11.88 3.74
N PRO A 85 13.96 -12.12 3.82
CA PRO A 85 14.63 -12.21 5.10
C PRO A 85 14.67 -10.84 5.78
N THR A 86 14.54 -10.84 7.11
CA THR A 86 14.67 -9.63 7.92
C THR A 86 16.13 -9.19 8.01
N PRO A 87 16.42 -7.91 8.35
CA PRO A 87 17.79 -7.47 8.61
C PRO A 87 18.50 -8.32 9.66
N ALA A 88 17.80 -8.71 10.75
CA ALA A 88 18.36 -9.56 11.80
C ALA A 88 18.76 -10.95 11.27
N GLU A 89 17.94 -11.55 10.41
CA GLU A 89 18.23 -12.85 9.78
C GLU A 89 19.41 -12.76 8.80
N MET A 90 19.58 -11.62 8.12
CA MET A 90 20.66 -11.43 7.14
C MET A 90 22.02 -11.08 7.74
N LEU A 91 22.06 -10.46 8.93
CA LEU A 91 23.30 -9.97 9.53
C LEU A 91 24.40 -11.04 9.69
N PRO A 92 24.13 -12.27 10.17
CA PRO A 92 25.17 -13.28 10.29
C PRO A 92 25.78 -13.68 8.94
N ALA A 93 24.95 -13.82 7.90
CA ALA A 93 25.42 -14.17 6.56
C ALA A 93 26.23 -13.02 5.95
N TYR A 94 25.76 -11.78 6.12
CA TYR A 94 26.47 -10.57 5.72
C TYR A 94 27.85 -10.45 6.40
N ARG A 95 27.93 -10.62 7.73
CA ARG A 95 29.19 -10.52 8.48
C ARG A 95 30.20 -11.58 8.02
N ARG A 96 29.75 -12.81 7.78
CA ARG A 96 30.61 -13.87 7.24
C ARG A 96 31.13 -13.52 5.85
N ALA A 97 30.26 -13.05 4.96
CA ALA A 97 30.65 -12.67 3.61
C ALA A 97 31.65 -11.50 3.63
N LEU A 98 31.43 -10.51 4.49
CA LEU A 98 32.34 -9.39 4.66
C LEU A 98 33.71 -9.81 5.19
N ALA A 99 33.76 -10.69 6.19
CA ALA A 99 35.01 -11.19 6.76
C ALA A 99 35.85 -12.03 5.76
N GLN A 100 35.20 -12.60 4.74
CA GLN A 100 35.85 -13.39 3.69
C GLN A 100 36.12 -12.59 2.41
N SER A 101 35.64 -11.36 2.35
CA SER A 101 35.70 -10.49 1.17
C SER A 101 36.98 -9.65 1.19
N ASN A 102 37.51 -9.36 0.00
CA ASN A 102 38.62 -8.44 -0.20
C ASN A 102 38.19 -6.97 -0.22
N ARG A 103 36.88 -6.70 -0.11
CA ARG A 103 36.32 -5.35 -0.02
C ARG A 103 36.30 -4.86 1.41
N GLU A 104 36.87 -3.68 1.62
CA GLU A 104 36.79 -2.96 2.88
C GLU A 104 35.59 -2.02 2.90
N LEU A 105 34.85 -2.06 4.00
CA LEU A 105 33.75 -1.16 4.30
C LEU A 105 34.01 -0.49 5.64
N ALA A 106 33.94 0.85 5.66
CA ALA A 106 33.97 1.59 6.91
C ALA A 106 32.77 1.22 7.80
N ASP A 107 33.02 0.98 9.09
CA ASP A 107 32.08 0.50 10.11
C ASP A 107 31.18 -0.67 9.65
N PRO A 108 31.73 -1.91 9.63
CA PRO A 108 31.04 -3.14 9.20
C PRO A 108 29.63 -3.33 9.74
N ASP A 109 29.38 -2.96 11.01
CA ASP A 109 28.10 -3.16 11.68
C ASP A 109 26.97 -2.28 11.14
N THR A 110 27.30 -1.16 10.49
CA THR A 110 26.31 -0.22 9.95
C THR A 110 26.36 -0.08 8.43
N ALA A 111 27.43 -0.58 7.80
CA ALA A 111 27.62 -0.52 6.36
C ALA A 111 26.53 -1.25 5.56
N LEU A 112 25.88 -2.27 6.14
CA LEU A 112 24.70 -2.91 5.55
C LEU A 112 23.61 -1.89 5.20
N GLY A 113 23.42 -0.85 6.02
CA GLY A 113 22.49 0.24 5.72
C GLY A 113 22.85 0.95 4.42
N LEU A 114 24.13 1.27 4.23
CA LEU A 114 24.63 1.90 3.01
C LEU A 114 24.49 0.97 1.80
N LEU A 115 24.84 -0.31 1.91
CA LEU A 115 24.69 -1.25 0.79
C LEU A 115 23.24 -1.38 0.31
N LEU A 116 22.28 -1.17 1.22
CA LEU A 116 20.84 -1.20 0.93
C LEU A 116 20.28 0.17 0.51
N GLY A 117 21.14 1.15 0.23
CA GLY A 117 20.75 2.50 -0.16
C GLY A 117 20.02 3.27 0.94
N ARG A 118 20.41 3.04 2.20
CA ARG A 118 19.83 3.68 3.39
C ARG A 118 20.91 4.31 4.25
N ASP A 119 20.47 5.08 5.24
CA ASP A 119 21.37 5.64 6.24
C ASP A 119 21.93 4.54 7.16
N ARG A 120 23.16 4.73 7.65
CA ARG A 120 23.82 3.81 8.61
C ARG A 120 22.97 3.52 9.85
N THR A 121 22.23 4.54 10.34
CA THR A 121 21.39 4.41 11.54
C THR A 121 20.12 3.59 11.33
N SER A 122 19.80 3.23 10.08
CA SER A 122 18.66 2.38 9.75
C SER A 122 18.86 0.96 10.27
N VAL A 123 20.09 0.44 10.26
CA VAL A 123 20.39 -0.92 10.73
C VAL A 123 19.94 -1.10 12.17
N LYS A 124 20.39 -0.22 13.06
CA LYS A 124 19.99 -0.25 14.48
C LYS A 124 18.47 -0.15 14.66
N ARG A 125 17.82 0.78 13.96
CA ARG A 125 16.35 0.93 14.00
C ARG A 125 15.61 -0.34 13.59
N TRP A 126 16.10 -1.03 12.55
CA TRP A 126 15.50 -2.29 12.11
C TRP A 126 15.69 -3.41 13.13
N LEU A 127 16.85 -3.49 13.77
CA LEU A 127 17.14 -4.50 14.80
C LEU A 127 16.34 -4.28 16.08
N ASP A 128 16.27 -3.04 16.53
CA ASP A 128 15.53 -2.67 17.74
C ASP A 128 14.00 -2.72 17.50
N GLY A 129 13.56 -2.92 16.26
CA GLY A 129 12.16 -2.79 15.86
C GLY A 129 11.60 -1.38 16.12
N THR A 130 12.48 -0.39 16.27
CA THR A 130 12.14 0.98 16.64
C THR A 130 11.94 1.87 15.41
N GLY A 131 10.90 2.69 15.45
CA GLY A 131 10.59 3.68 14.44
C GLY A 131 9.29 3.43 13.68
N GLN A 132 8.76 4.49 13.08
CA GLN A 132 7.47 4.47 12.37
C GLN A 132 7.47 3.65 11.07
N ARG A 133 8.62 3.17 10.60
CA ARG A 133 8.75 2.45 9.33
C ARG A 133 9.41 1.10 9.57
N GLN A 134 8.61 0.03 9.43
CA GLN A 134 9.11 -1.29 9.11
C GLN A 134 10.08 -1.21 7.91
N THR A 135 10.97 -2.20 7.76
CA THR A 135 11.89 -2.34 6.62
C THR A 135 11.16 -2.01 5.31
N PRO A 136 11.55 -0.94 4.57
CA PRO A 136 10.84 -0.54 3.38
C PRO A 136 10.84 -1.64 2.32
N PRO A 137 9.79 -1.75 1.48
CA PRO A 137 9.69 -2.83 0.49
C PRO A 137 10.89 -2.97 -0.46
N PRO A 138 11.55 -1.87 -0.94
CA PRO A 138 12.79 -2.01 -1.71
C PRO A 138 13.94 -2.62 -0.91
N VAL A 139 14.03 -2.32 0.39
CA VAL A 139 15.07 -2.87 1.28
C VAL A 139 14.81 -4.37 1.51
N SER A 140 13.57 -4.77 1.77
CA SER A 140 13.21 -6.20 1.91
C SER A 140 13.55 -6.99 0.64
N ARG A 141 13.25 -6.44 -0.55
CA ARG A 141 13.61 -7.07 -1.82
C ARG A 141 15.12 -7.16 -2.02
N LEU A 142 15.87 -6.11 -1.68
CA LEU A 142 17.34 -6.14 -1.74
C LEU A 142 17.95 -7.15 -0.75
N LEU A 143 17.36 -7.33 0.43
CA LEU A 143 17.79 -8.38 1.38
C LEU A 143 17.55 -9.77 0.79
N GLY A 144 16.41 -9.99 0.13
CA GLY A 144 16.15 -11.24 -0.60
C GLY A 144 17.15 -11.46 -1.74
N ALA A 145 17.45 -10.42 -2.52
CA ALA A 145 18.46 -10.50 -3.58
C ALA A 145 19.85 -10.79 -3.03
N LEU A 146 20.26 -10.15 -1.92
CA LEU A 146 21.52 -10.45 -1.23
C LEU A 146 21.56 -11.89 -0.74
N GLN A 147 20.47 -12.40 -0.17
CA GLN A 147 20.40 -13.80 0.26
C GLN A 147 20.63 -14.75 -0.92
N ILE A 148 19.95 -14.53 -2.04
CA ILE A 148 20.11 -15.32 -3.27
C ILE A 148 21.55 -15.22 -3.79
N LEU A 149 22.14 -14.02 -3.83
CA LEU A 149 23.52 -13.81 -4.25
C LEU A 149 24.51 -14.59 -3.38
N LEU A 150 24.33 -14.54 -2.06
CA LEU A 150 25.18 -15.30 -1.12
C LEU A 150 25.02 -16.81 -1.29
N LEU A 151 23.80 -17.29 -1.55
CA LEU A 151 23.52 -18.71 -1.75
C LEU A 151 24.13 -19.25 -3.05
N HIS A 152 24.05 -18.49 -4.15
CA HIS A 152 24.46 -18.98 -5.47
C HIS A 152 25.90 -18.60 -5.86
N HIS A 153 26.41 -17.49 -5.35
CA HIS A 153 27.70 -16.93 -5.77
C HIS A 153 28.66 -16.68 -4.59
N GLY A 154 28.22 -16.94 -3.35
CA GLY A 154 29.04 -16.79 -2.16
C GLY A 154 29.64 -15.38 -2.02
N VAL A 155 30.92 -15.33 -1.64
CA VAL A 155 31.67 -14.08 -1.43
C VAL A 155 31.76 -13.26 -2.73
N SER A 156 31.97 -13.90 -3.88
CA SER A 156 32.08 -13.19 -5.16
C SER A 156 30.81 -12.41 -5.51
N GLY A 157 29.62 -12.97 -5.20
CA GLY A 157 28.34 -12.28 -5.39
C GLY A 157 28.15 -11.11 -4.42
N PHE A 158 28.67 -11.26 -3.19
CA PHE A 158 28.69 -10.16 -2.22
C PHE A 158 29.61 -9.02 -2.67
N GLU A 159 30.84 -9.32 -3.11
CA GLU A 159 31.79 -8.31 -3.61
C GLU A 159 31.22 -7.56 -4.82
N ALA A 160 30.57 -8.27 -5.76
CA ALA A 160 29.89 -7.65 -6.89
C ALA A 160 28.77 -6.68 -6.45
N LEU A 161 28.04 -7.00 -5.37
CA LEU A 161 27.04 -6.09 -4.80
C LEU A 161 27.69 -4.84 -4.20
N VAL A 162 28.82 -5.00 -3.47
CA VAL A 162 29.57 -3.87 -2.91
C VAL A 162 30.05 -2.95 -4.03
N ASP A 163 30.63 -3.51 -5.09
CA ASP A 163 31.10 -2.76 -6.26
C ASP A 163 29.95 -2.02 -6.94
N ARG A 164 28.79 -2.69 -7.05
CA ARG A 164 27.60 -2.06 -7.63
C ARG A 164 27.09 -0.91 -6.76
N ALA A 165 27.09 -1.06 -5.44
CA ALA A 165 26.71 0.01 -4.53
C ALA A 165 27.68 1.19 -4.61
N ALA A 166 28.98 0.93 -4.69
CA ALA A 166 30.01 1.97 -4.85
C ALA A 166 29.85 2.73 -6.17
N PHE A 167 29.62 2.01 -7.27
CA PHE A 167 29.33 2.60 -8.57
C PHE A 167 28.09 3.51 -8.54
N GLU A 168 27.00 3.04 -7.94
CA GLU A 168 25.76 3.82 -7.82
C GLU A 168 25.95 5.05 -6.90
N ALA A 169 26.71 4.93 -5.81
CA ALA A 169 27.05 6.07 -4.95
C ALA A 169 27.88 7.11 -5.71
N ALA A 170 28.92 6.68 -6.42
CA ALA A 170 29.81 7.55 -7.20
C ALA A 170 29.04 8.29 -8.30
N ALA A 171 28.14 7.61 -9.02
CA ALA A 171 27.27 8.24 -10.02
C ALA A 171 26.35 9.33 -9.44
N ARG A 172 26.13 9.35 -8.12
CA ARG A 172 25.34 10.37 -7.40
C ARG A 172 26.21 11.45 -6.76
N GLY A 173 27.54 11.36 -6.86
CA GLY A 173 28.53 12.27 -6.27
C GLY A 173 28.96 11.90 -4.85
N PHE A 174 28.86 10.62 -4.47
CA PHE A 174 29.18 10.14 -3.14
C PHE A 174 30.29 9.07 -3.19
N ASP A 175 31.18 9.08 -2.20
CA ASP A 175 32.15 7.99 -1.98
C ASP A 175 31.63 7.02 -0.91
N LEU A 176 31.29 5.80 -1.31
CA LEU A 176 30.77 4.76 -0.41
C LEU A 176 31.80 4.32 0.63
N HIS A 177 33.08 4.33 0.28
CA HIS A 177 34.16 3.83 1.14
C HIS A 177 34.62 4.87 2.15
N SER A 178 34.24 6.14 1.96
CA SER A 178 34.53 7.22 2.91
C SER A 178 33.98 6.88 4.31
N PRO A 179 34.82 6.94 5.37
CA PRO A 179 34.35 6.77 6.75
C PRO A 179 33.30 7.82 7.17
N ALA A 180 33.33 9.01 6.57
CA ALA A 180 32.36 10.07 6.82
C ALA A 180 31.00 9.83 6.14
N MET A 181 30.89 8.82 5.27
CA MET A 181 29.66 8.53 4.53
C MET A 181 28.57 8.00 5.46
N THR A 182 27.49 8.74 5.63
CA THR A 182 26.35 8.31 6.48
C THR A 182 25.12 7.90 5.69
N THR A 183 24.99 8.35 4.44
CA THR A 183 23.91 8.02 3.50
C THR A 183 24.26 8.51 2.09
N TRP A 184 23.96 7.72 1.07
CA TRP A 184 23.99 8.14 -0.34
C TRP A 184 22.60 8.12 -1.00
N ALA A 185 21.55 7.85 -0.21
CA ALA A 185 20.17 8.07 -0.63
C ALA A 185 19.90 9.58 -0.69
N ARG A 186 19.71 10.13 -1.90
CA ARG A 186 19.21 11.51 -2.02
C ARG A 186 17.86 11.57 -1.31
N ARG A 187 17.78 12.37 -0.25
CA ARG A 187 16.48 12.87 0.20
C ARG A 187 15.91 13.65 -0.98
N ALA A 188 14.68 13.33 -1.41
CA ALA A 188 13.98 14.19 -2.36
C ALA A 188 14.17 15.63 -1.90
N PRO A 189 14.52 16.58 -2.79
CA PRO A 189 14.74 17.96 -2.38
C PRO A 189 13.53 18.36 -1.55
N TYR A 190 13.78 18.80 -0.32
CA TYR A 190 12.74 19.33 0.54
C TYR A 190 12.04 20.41 -0.29
N ARG A 191 10.82 20.14 -0.76
CA ARG A 191 9.95 21.24 -1.17
C ARG A 191 9.56 21.89 0.14
N PRO A 192 10.08 23.08 0.49
CA PRO A 192 9.48 23.84 1.57
C PRO A 192 7.98 23.86 1.28
N ARG A 193 7.20 23.42 2.25
CA ARG A 193 5.76 23.57 2.23
C ARG A 193 5.55 25.06 2.02
N GLN A 194 5.21 25.47 0.80
CA GLN A 194 4.93 26.88 0.52
C GLN A 194 3.95 27.31 1.61
N PRO A 195 4.26 28.38 2.37
CA PRO A 195 3.31 28.91 3.33
C PRO A 195 2.01 29.05 2.57
N ARG A 196 0.98 28.36 3.09
CA ARG A 196 -0.33 28.29 2.47
C ARG A 196 -0.72 29.73 2.21
N ALA A 197 -0.65 30.17 0.95
CA ALA A 197 -1.09 31.50 0.57
C ALA A 197 -2.47 31.64 1.20
N THR A 198 -2.61 32.67 2.04
CA THR A 198 -3.85 33.03 2.69
C THR A 198 -4.91 32.96 1.62
N ARG A 199 -5.78 31.95 1.71
CA ARG A 199 -6.95 31.87 0.83
C ARG A 199 -7.60 33.25 0.93
N PRO A 200 -7.84 33.97 -0.18
CA PRO A 200 -8.67 35.15 -0.14
C PRO A 200 -9.95 34.76 0.60
N GLY A 201 -10.26 35.52 1.65
CA GLY A 201 -11.35 35.22 2.56
C GLY A 201 -12.59 34.81 1.77
N ARG A 202 -13.14 33.65 2.11
CA ARG A 202 -14.50 33.31 1.71
C ARG A 202 -15.36 34.44 2.26
N GLN A 203 -15.87 35.30 1.38
CA GLN A 203 -16.77 36.37 1.79
C GLN A 203 -17.90 35.74 2.62
N PRO A 204 -18.22 36.30 3.81
CA PRO A 204 -19.39 35.89 4.56
C PRO A 204 -20.60 36.04 3.65
N ARG A 205 -21.29 34.92 3.40
CA ARG A 205 -22.57 34.95 2.69
C ARG A 205 -23.52 35.75 3.56
N ALA A 206 -24.01 36.88 3.05
CA ALA A 206 -24.96 37.73 3.75
C ALA A 206 -26.14 36.87 4.26
N PRO A 207 -26.65 37.12 5.48
CA PRO A 207 -27.84 36.46 5.99
C PRO A 207 -29.00 36.71 5.03
N ARG A 208 -29.64 35.63 4.60
CA ARG A 208 -30.87 35.65 3.83
C ARG A 208 -31.97 36.24 4.73
N PRO A 209 -32.70 37.30 4.34
CA PRO A 209 -33.85 37.74 5.12
C PRO A 209 -34.87 36.60 5.20
N GLU A 210 -35.32 36.31 6.42
CA GLU A 210 -36.45 35.41 6.67
C GLU A 210 -37.73 36.01 6.06
N PRO A 211 -38.63 35.18 5.53
CA PRO A 211 -39.92 35.65 5.03
C PRO A 211 -40.88 35.82 6.20
N ASP A 212 -41.16 37.05 6.59
CA ASP A 212 -42.33 37.35 7.41
C ASP A 212 -43.59 37.37 6.56
N ALA A 213 -44.60 36.69 7.09
CA ALA A 213 -45.92 36.49 6.52
C ALA A 213 -46.79 37.75 6.66
N ALA A 214 -47.50 38.08 5.58
CA ALA A 214 -48.94 38.37 5.53
C ALA A 214 -49.24 39.31 4.36
N GLU A 215 -50.07 38.87 3.41
CA GLU A 215 -51.39 39.47 3.20
C GLU A 215 -52.20 38.61 2.21
N ASN A 216 -53.42 38.31 2.66
CA ASN A 216 -54.58 37.69 1.98
C ASN A 216 -54.86 38.35 0.61
N GLU A 217 -55.61 37.79 -0.34
CA GLU A 217 -56.93 37.17 -0.23
C GLU A 217 -57.36 36.62 -1.61
N THR A 218 -58.09 35.49 -1.64
CA THR A 218 -59.06 35.03 -2.68
C THR A 218 -58.54 34.80 -4.13
N ASP A 219 -58.85 33.72 -4.84
CA ASP A 219 -60.20 33.23 -5.12
C ASP A 219 -60.18 31.82 -5.76
N THR A 220 -61.23 31.04 -5.45
CA THR A 220 -61.85 29.91 -6.17
C THR A 220 -61.06 28.65 -6.57
N ALA A 221 -61.35 27.54 -5.87
CA ALA A 221 -61.41 26.18 -6.41
C ALA A 221 -62.74 26.02 -7.23
N PRO A 222 -62.96 24.99 -8.08
CA PRO A 222 -62.95 23.60 -7.62
C PRO A 222 -62.55 22.50 -8.64
N ASP A 223 -62.45 21.28 -8.09
CA ASP A 223 -62.88 20.01 -8.68
C ASP A 223 -62.15 19.43 -9.91
N THR A 224 -61.31 18.42 -9.69
CA THR A 224 -61.74 17.00 -9.63
C THR A 224 -60.54 16.08 -9.36
N ASP A 225 -60.66 15.28 -8.31
CA ASP A 225 -59.94 14.02 -8.08
C ASP A 225 -60.99 12.89 -8.29
N PRO A 226 -60.73 11.60 -8.04
CA PRO A 226 -59.68 10.65 -8.47
C PRO A 226 -60.32 9.46 -9.24
N THR A 227 -59.54 8.61 -9.94
CA THR A 227 -59.77 7.13 -9.93
C THR A 227 -58.63 6.31 -10.59
N ASP A 228 -58.13 5.36 -9.80
CA ASP A 228 -57.33 4.16 -10.12
C ASP A 228 -58.27 3.04 -10.71
N PRO A 229 -57.92 1.75 -10.88
CA PRO A 229 -56.81 1.01 -11.53
C PRO A 229 -57.31 0.00 -12.62
N THR A 230 -56.39 -0.86 -13.11
CA THR A 230 -56.58 -2.26 -13.59
C THR A 230 -56.80 -2.57 -15.09
N GLN A 231 -55.91 -3.41 -15.66
CA GLN A 231 -56.16 -4.68 -16.41
C GLN A 231 -54.94 -4.99 -17.33
N THR A 232 -54.15 -6.05 -17.11
CA THR A 232 -54.36 -7.49 -17.42
C THR A 232 -54.56 -7.80 -18.91
N SER A 233 -53.51 -8.25 -19.60
CA SER A 233 -53.54 -9.30 -20.66
C SER A 233 -52.17 -9.40 -21.34
N THR A 234 -51.69 -10.49 -21.94
CA THR A 234 -51.92 -11.94 -21.93
C THR A 234 -50.80 -12.51 -22.81
N ARG A 235 -50.34 -13.73 -22.51
CA ARG A 235 -49.46 -14.60 -23.32
C ARG A 235 -49.71 -14.56 -24.84
N ALA A 236 -48.63 -14.69 -25.61
CA ALA A 236 -48.64 -15.45 -26.86
C ALA A 236 -47.31 -16.20 -27.08
N VAL A 237 -47.40 -17.53 -26.98
CA VAL A 237 -46.46 -18.53 -27.49
C VAL A 237 -46.84 -18.78 -28.96
N GLY A 238 -45.87 -18.89 -29.88
CA GLY A 238 -46.19 -19.27 -31.27
C GLY A 238 -45.04 -19.30 -32.27
N ARG A 239 -44.12 -20.28 -32.10
CA ARG A 239 -43.53 -21.20 -33.12
C ARG A 239 -42.96 -20.71 -34.50
N PRO A 240 -42.16 -21.57 -35.20
CA PRO A 240 -41.02 -21.21 -36.05
C PRO A 240 -41.26 -21.33 -37.56
N ARG A 241 -40.26 -20.90 -38.36
CA ARG A 241 -39.80 -21.32 -39.72
C ARG A 241 -38.72 -20.30 -40.13
N GLN A 242 -37.56 -20.62 -40.71
CA GLN A 242 -37.13 -21.70 -41.61
C GLN A 242 -35.75 -22.23 -41.21
#